data_AF-A0A4Q3YMN0-F1
#
_entry.id   AF-A0A4Q3YMN0-F1
#
_cell.length_a   1.000
_cell.length_b   1.000
_cell.length_c   1.000
_cell.angle_alpha   90.00
_cell.angle_beta   90.00
_cell.angle_gamma   90.00
#
_symmetry.space_group_name_H-M   'P 1'
#
loop_
_entity.id
_entity.type
_entity.pdbx_description
1 polymer ?
#
loop_
_entity_poly.entity_id
_entity_poly.type
_entity_poly.pdbx_seq_one_letter_code
_entity_poly.pdbx_strand_id
1 'polypeptide(L)'
;MHIALLAISLLCSAPPADLPVASLRVSGGQSSFIVKVDEAADSGYQISIDCIEGCEKAIHYRDTSGDTPLGLFSRDADGLVFSVWSGGSAYRVLVWALSDDGVRKVSELSSRARPDFMSSSDGNPMIQTYEGNSDTAPLRRVRWTFVDGHFLRSASKVR
;
A
#
# COMPACT_ATOMS: atom_id res chain seq x y z
N MET A 1 48.04 -26.52 40.68
CA MET A 1 46.98 -25.52 40.43
C MET A 1 46.37 -25.80 39.06
N HIS A 2 45.14 -26.29 39.01
CA HIS A 2 44.41 -26.51 37.76
C HIS A 2 43.39 -25.38 37.60
N ILE A 3 43.54 -24.56 36.55
CA ILE A 3 42.61 -23.49 36.22
C ILE A 3 41.57 -24.07 35.27
N ALA A 4 40.33 -24.18 35.73
CA ALA A 4 39.19 -24.56 34.91
C ALA A 4 38.63 -23.30 34.22
N LEU A 5 38.63 -23.29 32.89
CA LEU A 5 37.93 -22.29 32.08
C LEU A 5 36.45 -22.68 31.96
N LEU A 6 35.57 -21.87 32.54
CA LEU A 6 34.12 -21.91 32.34
C LEU A 6 33.78 -21.17 31.03
N ALA A 7 33.29 -21.90 30.04
CA ALA A 7 32.70 -21.32 28.83
C ALA A 7 31.27 -20.86 29.13
N ILE A 8 31.03 -19.55 29.04
CA ILE A 8 29.69 -18.95 29.17
C ILE A 8 29.05 -18.95 27.78
N SER A 9 28.09 -19.87 27.57
CA SER A 9 27.25 -19.89 26.37
C SER A 9 26.24 -18.74 26.42
N LEU A 10 26.52 -17.65 25.72
CA LEU A 10 25.55 -16.58 25.47
C LEU A 10 24.52 -17.05 24.44
N LEU A 11 23.37 -17.52 24.93
CA LEU A 11 22.15 -17.65 24.14
C LEU A 11 21.67 -16.24 23.80
N CYS A 12 22.07 -15.74 22.62
CA CYS A 12 21.57 -14.50 22.07
C CYS A 12 20.08 -14.68 21.77
N SER A 13 19.22 -14.27 22.70
CA SER A 13 17.78 -14.19 22.46
C SER A 13 17.54 -12.97 21.59
N ALA A 14 17.44 -13.17 20.27
CA ALA A 14 16.96 -12.12 19.40
C ALA A 14 15.52 -11.76 19.86
N PRO A 15 15.18 -10.47 20.00
CA PRO A 15 13.80 -10.09 20.25
C PRO A 15 12.92 -10.66 19.12
N PRO A 16 11.67 -11.05 19.40
CA PRO A 16 10.75 -11.46 18.35
C PRO A 16 10.67 -10.34 17.31
N ALA A 17 10.85 -10.68 16.03
CA ALA A 17 10.60 -9.73 14.96
C ALA A 17 9.12 -9.35 15.01
N ASP A 18 8.82 -8.08 15.21
CA ASP A 18 7.44 -7.59 15.20
C ASP A 18 6.77 -7.97 13.87
N LEU A 19 5.57 -8.51 13.96
CA LEU A 19 4.81 -8.90 12.77
C LEU A 19 4.32 -7.64 12.04
N PRO A 20 4.30 -7.65 10.70
CA PRO A 20 3.76 -6.53 9.94
C PRO A 20 2.28 -6.34 10.28
N VAL A 21 1.85 -5.07 10.35
CA VAL A 21 0.45 -4.66 10.53
C VAL A 21 -0.43 -5.19 9.40
N ALA A 22 0.10 -5.21 8.18
CA ALA A 22 -0.51 -5.85 7.04
C ALA A 22 0.56 -6.40 6.10
N SER A 23 0.27 -7.50 5.43
CA SER A 23 1.12 -8.00 4.34
C SER A 23 0.29 -8.57 3.20
N LEU A 24 0.81 -8.44 1.98
CA LEU A 24 0.18 -8.90 0.76
C LEU A 24 1.26 -9.45 -0.18
N ARG A 25 1.08 -10.67 -0.68
CA ARG A 25 1.85 -11.18 -1.81
C ARG A 25 1.08 -10.94 -3.10
N VAL A 26 1.75 -10.43 -4.12
CA VAL A 26 1.13 -10.02 -5.38
C VAL A 26 2.10 -10.27 -6.54
N SER A 27 1.57 -10.60 -7.71
CA SER A 27 2.34 -10.72 -8.95
C SER A 27 2.24 -9.45 -9.77
N GLY A 28 3.33 -9.10 -10.47
CA GLY A 28 3.37 -8.01 -11.44
C GLY A 28 4.31 -8.36 -12.58
N GLY A 29 3.77 -8.61 -13.78
CA GLY A 29 4.53 -9.21 -14.87
C GLY A 29 4.86 -10.68 -14.58
N GLN A 30 6.12 -11.05 -14.75
CA GLN A 30 6.65 -12.37 -14.37
C GLN A 30 7.17 -12.41 -12.92
N SER A 31 7.22 -11.25 -12.27
CA SER A 31 7.76 -11.08 -10.93
C SER A 31 6.70 -11.25 -9.83
N SER A 32 7.14 -11.68 -8.65
CA SER A 32 6.35 -11.70 -7.42
C SER A 32 6.93 -10.72 -6.41
N PHE A 33 6.05 -10.02 -5.71
CA PHE A 33 6.37 -9.01 -4.71
C PHE A 33 5.72 -9.36 -3.38
N ILE A 34 6.37 -8.97 -2.29
CA ILE A 34 5.76 -8.86 -0.98
C ILE A 34 5.61 -7.38 -0.63
N VAL A 35 4.40 -6.99 -0.26
CA VAL A 35 4.08 -5.68 0.27
C VAL A 35 3.84 -5.83 1.76
N LYS A 36 4.49 -5.01 2.57
CA LYS A 36 4.31 -4.99 4.01
C LYS A 36 4.04 -3.58 4.49
N VAL A 37 3.19 -3.47 5.51
CA VAL A 37 3.05 -2.27 6.31
C VAL A 37 3.51 -2.62 7.72
N ASP A 38 4.53 -1.91 8.18
CA ASP A 38 5.13 -2.08 9.51
C ASP A 38 4.91 -0.81 10.32
N GLU A 39 4.88 -0.93 11.65
CA GLU A 39 5.01 0.25 12.52
C GLU A 39 6.44 0.80 12.43
N ALA A 40 6.55 2.12 12.35
CA ALA A 40 7.82 2.83 12.29
C ALA A 40 7.89 3.84 13.43
N ALA A 41 8.75 3.58 14.42
CA ALA A 41 8.79 4.27 15.71
C ALA A 41 8.70 5.81 15.63
N ASP A 42 9.37 6.42 14.63
CA ASP A 42 9.46 7.88 14.51
C ASP A 42 8.54 8.49 13.43
N SER A 43 7.84 7.65 12.65
CA SER A 43 7.09 8.12 11.47
C SER A 43 5.66 7.56 11.34
N GLY A 44 5.21 6.80 12.34
CA GLY A 44 3.91 6.13 12.34
C GLY A 44 4.03 4.76 11.69
N TYR A 45 3.90 4.70 10.37
CA TYR A 45 3.94 3.45 9.62
C TYR A 45 4.86 3.56 8.41
N GLN A 46 5.45 2.43 8.00
CA GLN A 46 6.23 2.30 6.79
C GLN A 46 5.60 1.25 5.89
N ILE A 47 5.38 1.59 4.62
CA ILE A 47 5.10 0.59 3.60
C ILE A 47 6.41 0.20 2.91
N SER A 48 6.64 -1.11 2.75
CA SER A 48 7.73 -1.65 1.96
C SER A 48 7.19 -2.56 0.86
N ILE A 49 7.80 -2.51 -0.31
CA ILE A 49 7.49 -3.38 -1.44
C ILE A 49 8.81 -3.95 -1.95
N ASP A 50 8.98 -5.25 -1.75
CA ASP A 50 10.18 -5.97 -2.13
C ASP A 50 9.84 -7.00 -3.19
N CYS A 51 10.65 -7.06 -4.26
CA CYS A 51 10.58 -8.20 -5.15
C CYS A 51 11.21 -9.43 -4.48
N ILE A 52 10.50 -10.56 -4.54
CA ILE A 52 10.92 -11.81 -3.91
C ILE A 52 11.24 -12.91 -4.94
N GLU A 53 10.77 -12.77 -6.18
CA GLU A 53 10.95 -13.77 -7.24
C GLU A 53 10.75 -13.12 -8.62
N GLY A 54 11.48 -13.59 -9.65
CA GLY A 54 11.26 -13.20 -11.05
C GLY A 54 11.87 -11.86 -11.50
N CYS A 55 12.40 -11.04 -10.59
CA CYS A 55 13.01 -9.76 -10.97
C CYS A 55 14.45 -9.92 -11.48
N GLU A 56 14.78 -9.23 -12.59
CA GLU A 56 16.13 -9.18 -13.14
C GLU A 56 17.13 -8.47 -12.21
N LYS A 57 16.64 -7.54 -11.40
CA LYS A 57 17.42 -6.76 -10.42
C LYS A 57 16.68 -6.70 -9.09
N ALA A 58 17.42 -6.51 -8.00
CA ALA A 58 16.83 -6.28 -6.69
C ALA A 58 15.96 -5.01 -6.72
N ILE A 59 14.68 -5.16 -6.37
CA ILE A 59 13.72 -4.05 -6.30
C ILE A 59 13.27 -3.93 -4.84
N HIS A 60 13.55 -2.76 -4.27
CA HIS A 60 13.17 -2.39 -2.91
C HIS A 60 12.56 -0.99 -2.96
N TYR A 61 11.30 -0.87 -2.57
CA TYR A 61 10.60 0.39 -2.41
C TYR A 61 10.20 0.56 -0.94
N ARG A 62 10.34 1.78 -0.43
CA ARG A 62 9.89 2.15 0.92
C ARG A 62 9.26 3.52 0.89
N ASP A 63 8.22 3.71 1.67
CA ASP A 63 7.60 5.01 1.93
C ASP A 63 7.04 5.04 3.35
N THR A 64 6.93 6.23 3.93
CA THR A 64 6.43 6.40 5.30
C THR A 64 5.13 7.20 5.31
N SER A 65 4.29 6.93 6.32
CA SER A 65 3.02 7.61 6.51
C SER A 65 2.68 7.72 7.99
N GLY A 66 2.31 8.93 8.43
CA GLY A 66 1.72 9.14 9.75
C GLY A 66 0.25 8.73 9.85
N ASP A 67 -0.39 8.38 8.72
CA ASP A 67 -1.78 7.93 8.69
C ASP A 67 -1.88 6.48 9.18
N THR A 68 -3.01 6.08 9.77
CA THR A 68 -3.22 4.69 10.24
C THR A 68 -3.66 3.78 9.09
N PRO A 69 -3.03 2.62 8.85
CA PRO A 69 -3.44 1.71 7.78
C PRO A 69 -4.79 1.07 8.11
N LEU A 70 -5.68 1.03 7.13
CA LEU A 70 -7.01 0.41 7.23
C LEU A 70 -7.16 -0.80 6.30
N GLY A 71 -6.39 -0.85 5.22
CA GLY A 71 -6.45 -1.95 4.28
C GLY A 71 -5.28 -1.96 3.29
N LEU A 72 -4.91 -3.16 2.88
CA LEU A 72 -3.91 -3.45 1.85
C LEU A 72 -4.44 -4.61 1.02
N PHE A 73 -4.62 -4.40 -0.29
CA PHE A 73 -5.19 -5.42 -1.16
C PHE A 73 -4.77 -5.18 -2.62
N SER A 74 -4.81 -6.24 -3.42
CA SER A 74 -4.76 -6.17 -4.88
C SER A 74 -6.14 -6.49 -5.45
N ARG A 75 -6.41 -6.01 -6.66
CA ARG A 75 -7.58 -6.41 -7.45
C ARG A 75 -7.04 -6.83 -8.81
N ASP A 76 -7.22 -8.11 -9.14
CA ASP A 76 -6.78 -8.76 -10.38
C ASP A 76 -5.25 -8.84 -10.60
N ALA A 77 -4.85 -9.36 -11.77
CA ALA A 77 -3.47 -9.72 -12.13
C ALA A 77 -2.64 -8.55 -12.70
N ASP A 78 -3.15 -7.32 -12.66
CA ASP A 78 -2.55 -6.17 -13.34
C ASP A 78 -1.43 -5.48 -12.54
N GLY A 79 -0.86 -6.18 -11.54
CA GLY A 79 0.24 -5.65 -10.72
C GLY A 79 -0.13 -4.42 -9.90
N LEU A 80 -1.42 -4.13 -9.69
CA LEU A 80 -1.85 -2.99 -8.89
C LEU A 80 -2.04 -3.37 -7.42
N VAL A 81 -1.44 -2.57 -6.55
CA VAL A 81 -1.61 -2.64 -5.10
C VAL A 81 -2.30 -1.39 -4.61
N PHE A 82 -3.38 -1.58 -3.87
CA PHE A 82 -4.18 -0.53 -3.27
C PHE A 82 -3.99 -0.57 -1.76
N SER A 83 -3.88 0.62 -1.17
CA SER A 83 -3.90 0.75 0.28
C SER A 83 -4.77 1.93 0.71
N VAL A 84 -5.51 1.74 1.80
CA VAL A 84 -6.39 2.74 2.40
C VAL A 84 -5.88 3.07 3.79
N TRP A 85 -5.79 4.35 4.08
CA TRP A 85 -5.27 4.89 5.34
C TRP A 85 -6.25 5.90 5.93
N SER A 86 -6.30 5.99 7.24
CA SER A 86 -7.03 7.01 8.00
C SER A 86 -6.11 8.17 8.33
N GLY A 87 -6.35 9.34 7.71
CA GLY A 87 -5.66 10.60 8.02
C GLY A 87 -6.44 11.49 8.99
N GLY A 88 -7.26 10.89 9.86
CA GLY A 88 -8.10 11.57 10.84
C GLY A 88 -9.39 12.19 10.26
N SER A 89 -9.28 13.14 9.34
CA SER A 89 -10.44 13.87 8.75
C SER A 89 -10.79 13.44 7.32
N ALA A 90 -10.00 12.54 6.74
CA ALA A 90 -10.21 11.96 5.43
C ALA A 90 -9.49 10.61 5.35
N TYR A 91 -9.97 9.77 4.43
CA TYR A 91 -9.24 8.60 3.96
C TYR A 91 -8.19 9.04 2.94
N ARG A 92 -7.04 8.38 2.94
CA ARG A 92 -6.01 8.47 1.91
C ARG A 92 -5.91 7.14 1.19
N VAL A 93 -5.94 7.17 -0.14
CA VAL A 93 -5.81 5.99 -1.00
C VAL A 93 -4.49 6.09 -1.74
N LEU A 94 -3.62 5.12 -1.53
CA LEU A 94 -2.34 5.00 -2.23
C LEU A 94 -2.41 3.82 -3.18
N VAL A 95 -1.89 4.01 -4.41
CA VAL A 95 -1.85 2.96 -5.42
C VAL A 95 -0.47 2.85 -6.01
N TRP A 96 0.05 1.63 -6.06
CA TRP A 96 1.30 1.29 -6.73
C TRP A 96 1.05 0.35 -7.90
N ALA A 97 1.79 0.54 -8.98
CA ALA A 97 1.93 -0.42 -10.07
C ALA A 97 3.26 -1.15 -9.92
N LEU A 98 3.19 -2.48 -10.04
CA LEU A 98 4.30 -3.41 -9.90
C LEU A 98 4.52 -4.10 -11.24
N SER A 99 5.77 -4.17 -11.65
CA SER A 99 6.21 -4.79 -12.91
C SER A 99 7.62 -5.33 -12.77
N ASP A 100 8.07 -6.11 -13.74
CA ASP A 100 9.44 -6.65 -13.79
C ASP A 100 10.51 -5.53 -13.73
N ASP A 101 10.17 -4.33 -14.23
CA ASP A 101 11.07 -3.17 -14.26
C ASP A 101 11.17 -2.42 -12.92
N GLY A 102 10.17 -2.58 -12.04
CA GLY A 102 10.11 -1.87 -10.76
C GLY A 102 8.72 -1.60 -10.19
N VAL A 103 8.74 -0.80 -9.13
CA VAL A 103 7.58 -0.32 -8.38
C VAL A 103 7.39 1.17 -8.62
N ARG A 104 6.18 1.60 -8.95
CA ARG A 104 5.83 3.02 -9.12
C ARG A 104 4.55 3.36 -8.36
N LYS A 105 4.57 4.40 -7.52
CA LYS A 105 3.34 4.99 -6.99
C LYS A 105 2.61 5.70 -8.15
N VAL A 106 1.43 5.20 -8.51
CA VAL A 106 0.65 5.69 -9.67
C VAL A 106 -0.50 6.60 -9.26
N SER A 107 -0.88 6.58 -7.99
CA SER A 107 -1.91 7.48 -7.46
C SER A 107 -1.79 7.68 -5.96
N GLU A 108 -2.21 8.87 -5.55
CA GLU A 108 -2.45 9.23 -4.17
C GLU A 108 -3.70 10.14 -4.13
N LEU A 109 -4.76 9.65 -3.50
CA LEU A 109 -6.08 10.29 -3.51
C LEU A 109 -6.57 10.54 -2.08
N SER A 110 -7.40 11.57 -1.92
CA SER A 110 -8.09 11.86 -0.67
C SER A 110 -9.60 11.65 -0.82
N SER A 111 -10.26 11.20 0.25
CA SER A 111 -11.71 10.97 0.28
C SER A 111 -12.29 11.29 1.65
N ARG A 112 -13.30 12.14 1.72
CA ARG A 112 -14.02 12.52 2.96
C ARG A 112 -14.95 11.42 3.48
N ALA A 113 -15.31 10.45 2.64
CA ALA A 113 -16.02 9.24 3.03
C ALA A 113 -15.26 8.01 2.54
N ARG A 114 -15.66 6.82 3.00
CA ARG A 114 -15.01 5.56 2.63
C ARG A 114 -14.94 5.45 1.10
N PRO A 115 -13.75 5.29 0.50
CA PRO A 115 -13.61 5.16 -0.95
C PRO A 115 -14.20 3.82 -1.42
N ASP A 116 -14.76 3.80 -2.63
CA ASP A 116 -15.20 2.57 -3.28
C ASP A 116 -14.21 2.14 -4.35
N PHE A 117 -13.93 0.84 -4.41
CA PHE A 117 -13.08 0.23 -5.43
C PHE A 117 -13.97 -0.60 -6.35
N MET A 118 -13.99 -0.26 -7.64
CA MET A 118 -14.84 -0.90 -8.65
C MET A 118 -14.08 -1.09 -9.96
N SER A 119 -14.74 -1.61 -10.99
CA SER A 119 -14.17 -1.72 -12.34
C SER A 119 -15.10 -1.02 -13.32
N SER A 120 -14.54 -0.45 -14.41
CA SER A 120 -15.33 0.14 -15.49
C SER A 120 -16.07 -0.94 -16.28
N SER A 121 -16.95 -0.54 -17.20
CA SER A 121 -17.58 -1.47 -18.16
C SER A 121 -16.56 -2.24 -18.99
N ASP A 122 -15.39 -1.65 -19.21
CA ASP A 122 -14.30 -2.20 -20.01
C ASP A 122 -13.30 -2.99 -19.14
N GLY A 123 -13.62 -3.19 -17.85
CA GLY A 123 -12.78 -3.92 -16.90
C GLY A 123 -11.70 -3.07 -16.21
N ASN A 124 -11.50 -1.82 -16.62
CA ASN A 124 -10.43 -0.98 -16.07
C ASN A 124 -10.63 -0.71 -14.57
N PRO A 125 -9.59 -0.81 -13.74
CA PRO A 125 -9.67 -0.47 -12.32
C PRO A 125 -10.19 0.94 -12.09
N MET A 126 -11.14 1.09 -11.16
CA MET A 126 -11.75 2.36 -10.81
C MET A 126 -11.78 2.59 -9.30
N ILE A 127 -11.56 3.84 -8.90
CA ILE A 127 -11.71 4.30 -7.52
C ILE A 127 -12.74 5.42 -7.52
N GLN A 128 -13.72 5.35 -6.63
CA GLN A 128 -14.63 6.46 -6.35
C GLN A 128 -14.26 7.09 -5.02
N THR A 129 -13.91 8.37 -5.04
CA THR A 129 -13.71 9.18 -3.84
C THR A 129 -14.86 10.16 -3.65
N TYR A 130 -14.93 10.71 -2.44
CA TYR A 130 -15.96 11.64 -2.01
C TYR A 130 -15.31 12.94 -1.58
N GLU A 131 -15.57 14.02 -2.32
CA GLU A 131 -15.00 15.34 -2.07
C GLU A 131 -16.06 16.27 -1.47
N GLY A 132 -15.69 17.13 -0.52
CA GLY A 132 -16.59 18.10 0.10
C GLY A 132 -15.81 19.29 0.63
N ASN A 133 -16.43 20.47 0.53
CA ASN A 133 -15.85 21.74 0.95
C ASN A 133 -16.38 22.22 2.32
N SER A 134 -17.43 21.59 2.83
CA SER A 134 -17.98 21.82 4.17
C SER A 134 -18.68 20.56 4.68
N ASP A 135 -18.80 20.43 6.00
CA ASP A 135 -19.44 19.28 6.65
C ASP A 135 -20.96 19.20 6.40
N THR A 136 -21.56 20.28 5.91
CA THR A 136 -23.00 20.42 5.70
C THR A 136 -23.44 20.23 4.25
N ALA A 137 -22.51 20.31 3.29
CA ALA A 137 -22.83 20.11 1.88
C ALA A 137 -22.76 18.61 1.52
N PRO A 138 -23.63 18.11 0.63
CA PRO A 138 -23.53 16.73 0.16
C PRO A 138 -22.17 16.49 -0.52
N LEU A 139 -21.53 15.36 -0.21
CA LEU A 139 -20.25 15.00 -0.80
C LEU A 139 -20.40 14.74 -2.30
N ARG A 140 -19.51 15.34 -3.09
CA ARG A 140 -19.38 15.10 -4.52
C ARG A 140 -18.64 13.79 -4.77
N ARG A 141 -19.27 12.89 -5.54
CA ARG A 141 -18.62 11.68 -6.04
C ARG A 141 -17.65 12.03 -7.18
N VAL A 142 -16.41 11.56 -7.06
CA VAL A 142 -15.37 11.71 -8.08
C VAL A 142 -14.85 10.33 -8.45
N ARG A 143 -14.79 10.04 -9.74
CA ARG A 143 -14.33 8.76 -10.25
C ARG A 143 -12.95 8.90 -10.85
N TRP A 144 -12.11 7.94 -10.55
CA TRP A 144 -10.74 7.82 -11.05
C TRP A 144 -10.66 6.49 -11.78
N THR A 145 -10.36 6.51 -13.08
CA THR A 145 -10.26 5.29 -13.90
C THR A 145 -8.81 5.09 -14.32
N PHE A 146 -8.29 3.88 -14.16
CA PHE A 146 -6.93 3.55 -14.57
C PHE A 146 -6.88 3.36 -16.08
N VAL A 147 -6.10 4.20 -16.77
CA VAL A 147 -5.91 4.19 -18.23
C VAL A 147 -4.44 4.51 -18.48
N ASP A 148 -3.78 3.74 -19.35
CA ASP A 148 -2.40 3.95 -19.78
C ASP A 148 -1.40 4.16 -18.62
N GLY A 149 -1.57 3.42 -17.52
CA GLY A 149 -0.65 3.47 -16.38
C GLY A 149 -0.93 4.60 -15.37
N HIS A 150 -2.05 5.32 -15.48
CA HIS A 150 -2.43 6.44 -14.62
C HIS A 150 -3.92 6.46 -14.28
N PHE A 151 -4.28 7.04 -13.13
CA PHE A 151 -5.68 7.28 -12.77
C PHE A 151 -6.17 8.63 -13.29
N LEU A 152 -7.13 8.60 -14.22
CA LEU A 152 -7.74 9.78 -14.82
C LEU A 152 -9.03 10.16 -14.09
N ARG A 153 -9.14 11.45 -13.74
CA ARG A 153 -10.27 12.01 -13.00
C ARG A 153 -11.47 12.27 -13.93
N SER A 154 -12.65 11.84 -13.51
CA SER A 154 -13.93 12.21 -14.09
C SER A 154 -14.92 12.58 -12.99
N ALA A 155 -15.56 13.75 -13.12
CA ALA A 155 -16.65 14.11 -12.23
C ALA A 155 -17.86 13.25 -12.58
N SER A 156 -18.46 12.57 -11.59
CA SER A 156 -19.73 11.89 -11.83
C SER A 156 -20.80 12.96 -12.03
N LYS A 157 -21.46 12.98 -13.20
CA LYS A 157 -22.71 13.73 -13.35
C LYS A 157 -23.71 13.14 -12.37
N VAL A 158 -24.22 13.98 -11.46
CA VAL A 158 -25.40 13.62 -10.66
C VAL A 158 -26.54 13.43 -11.67
N ARG A 159 -27.03 12.19 -11.80
CA ARG A 159 -28.32 11.94 -12.45
C ARG A 159 -29.43 12.23 -11.46
#